data_AF-A0A9W7VXK1-F1
#
_entry.id   AF-A0A9W7VXK1-F1
#
_cell.length_a   1.000
_cell.length_b   1.000
_cell.length_c   1.000
_cell.angle_alpha   90.00
_cell.angle_beta   90.00
_cell.angle_gamma   90.00
#
_symmetry.space_group_name_H-M   'P 1'
#
loop_
_entity.id
_entity.type
_entity.pdbx_description
1 polymer ?
#
loop_
_entity_poly.entity_id
_entity_poly.type
_entity_poly.pdbx_seq_one_letter_code
_entity_poly.pdbx_strand_id
1 'polypeptide(L)'
;RELFLTGWTSNRARQNVASYLTKHLGLDWRLGAEWYEANLVDYDASSNWGNWQYVAGVGNDPRGDARAVDYDPQGDYVRAWVPELRAVRGEGPEALMGVFQAWRLPGEEKRRLGLEGVEWVERPLVRIRFDVNRRGGGGKRGGGGTRGRGGTRGRGGGRGGWRN
;
A
#
# COMPACT_ATOMS: atom_id res chain seq x y z
N ARG A 1 3.13 -5.82 -14.99
CA ARG A 1 3.20 -7.16 -15.62
C ARG A 1 1.84 -7.80 -15.65
N GLU A 2 1.17 -8.04 -14.51
CA GLU A 2 -0.21 -8.54 -14.44
C GLU A 2 -1.17 -7.81 -15.39
N LEU A 3 -1.40 -6.51 -15.17
CA LEU A 3 -2.29 -5.67 -15.99
C LEU A 3 -2.07 -5.83 -17.51
N PHE A 4 -0.81 -5.77 -17.94
CA PHE A 4 -0.47 -5.83 -19.37
C PHE A 4 -0.72 -7.21 -19.98
N LEU A 5 -0.58 -8.28 -19.20
CA LEU A 5 -0.73 -9.66 -19.69
C LEU A 5 -2.18 -10.17 -19.60
N THR A 6 -2.95 -9.71 -18.62
CA THR A 6 -4.31 -10.22 -18.36
C THR A 6 -5.41 -9.22 -18.64
N GLY A 7 -5.08 -7.94 -18.81
CA GLY A 7 -6.04 -6.85 -18.83
C GLY A 7 -6.69 -6.58 -17.47
N TRP A 8 -6.21 -7.20 -16.39
CA TRP A 8 -6.83 -7.08 -15.07
C TRP A 8 -5.77 -6.86 -13.99
N THR A 9 -6.12 -6.18 -12.91
CA THR A 9 -5.32 -6.19 -11.68
C THR A 9 -6.18 -5.86 -10.47
N SER A 10 -5.82 -6.41 -9.32
CA SER A 10 -6.56 -6.21 -8.07
C SER A 10 -6.63 -4.73 -7.68
N ASN A 11 -7.73 -4.29 -7.08
CA ASN A 11 -7.88 -2.89 -6.61
C ASN A 11 -6.71 -2.45 -5.71
N ARG A 12 -6.16 -3.37 -4.92
CA ARG A 12 -5.01 -3.12 -4.07
C ARG A 12 -3.73 -2.88 -4.85
N ALA A 13 -3.48 -3.66 -5.90
CA ALA A 13 -2.37 -3.42 -6.81
C ALA A 13 -2.50 -2.07 -7.53
N ARG A 14 -3.72 -1.66 -7.92
CA ARG A 14 -3.99 -0.32 -8.48
C ARG A 14 -3.53 0.78 -7.52
N GLN A 15 -3.91 0.69 -6.25
CA GLN A 15 -3.51 1.64 -5.21
C GLN A 15 -2.00 1.69 -4.98
N ASN A 16 -1.33 0.54 -4.95
CA ASN A 16 0.13 0.49 -4.78
C ASN A 16 0.87 1.14 -5.95
N VAL A 17 0.44 0.85 -7.18
CA VAL A 17 1.03 1.44 -8.40
C VAL A 17 0.78 2.94 -8.44
N ALA A 18 -0.44 3.39 -8.12
CA ALA A 18 -0.78 4.81 -8.07
C ALA A 18 0.02 5.57 -7.01
N SER A 19 0.17 4.98 -5.81
CA SER A 19 0.99 5.54 -4.74
C SER A 19 2.47 5.61 -5.15
N TYR A 20 2.98 4.60 -5.85
CA TYR A 20 4.35 4.61 -6.35
C TYR A 20 4.57 5.71 -7.39
N LEU A 21 3.68 5.83 -8.36
CA LEU A 21 3.78 6.84 -9.41
C LEU A 21 3.77 8.26 -8.85
N THR A 22 2.86 8.52 -7.91
CA THR A 22 2.62 9.88 -7.41
C THR A 22 3.54 10.27 -6.26
N LYS A 23 3.66 9.43 -5.22
CA LYS A 23 4.41 9.76 -4.00
C LYS A 23 5.89 9.45 -4.11
N HIS A 24 6.27 8.40 -4.85
CA HIS A 24 7.68 7.99 -4.95
C HIS A 24 8.35 8.56 -6.19
N LEU A 25 7.69 8.53 -7.35
CA LEU A 25 8.24 9.10 -8.59
C LEU A 25 7.90 10.59 -8.78
N GLY A 26 6.90 11.12 -8.07
CA GLY A 26 6.49 12.52 -8.21
C GLY A 26 5.84 12.84 -9.55
N LEU A 27 5.33 11.83 -10.26
CA LEU A 27 4.73 11.98 -11.58
C LEU A 27 3.24 12.33 -11.50
N ASP A 28 2.73 12.93 -12.58
CA ASP A 28 1.30 13.22 -12.70
C ASP A 28 0.49 11.92 -12.69
N TRP A 29 -0.48 11.85 -11.78
CA TRP A 29 -1.36 10.70 -11.60
C TRP A 29 -2.20 10.41 -12.83
N ARG A 30 -2.50 11.41 -13.66
CA ARG A 30 -3.32 11.27 -14.88
C ARG A 30 -2.67 10.32 -15.88
N LEU A 31 -1.34 10.34 -15.98
CA LEU A 31 -0.59 9.41 -16.83
C LEU A 31 -0.84 7.95 -16.44
N GLY A 32 -0.92 7.69 -15.14
CA GLY A 32 -1.24 6.36 -14.63
C GLY A 32 -2.70 5.98 -14.85
N ALA A 33 -3.63 6.94 -14.68
CA ALA A 33 -5.04 6.74 -14.95
C ALA A 33 -5.31 6.39 -16.43
N GLU A 34 -4.71 7.14 -17.35
CA GLU A 34 -4.79 6.90 -18.80
C GLU A 34 -4.18 5.54 -19.19
N TRP A 35 -3.04 5.18 -18.60
CA TRP A 35 -2.44 3.86 -18.84
C TRP A 35 -3.38 2.72 -18.41
N TYR A 36 -4.05 2.87 -17.27
CA TYR A 36 -5.01 1.89 -16.80
C TYR A 36 -6.28 1.85 -17.66
N GLU A 37 -6.76 3.00 -18.12
CA GLU A 37 -7.87 3.09 -19.07
C GLU A 37 -7.59 2.32 -20.36
N ALA A 38 -6.37 2.41 -20.89
CA ALA A 38 -5.99 1.72 -22.12
C ALA A 38 -5.84 0.19 -21.96
N ASN A 39 -5.61 -0.32 -20.75
CA ASN A 39 -5.25 -1.73 -20.53
C ASN A 39 -6.29 -2.53 -19.75
N LEU A 40 -7.19 -1.89 -18.99
CA LEU A 40 -8.17 -2.61 -18.18
C LEU A 40 -9.32 -3.17 -19.02
N VAL A 41 -9.54 -4.47 -18.93
CA VAL A 41 -10.71 -5.15 -19.51
C VAL A 41 -12.00 -4.80 -18.77
N ASP A 42 -11.91 -4.48 -17.49
CA ASP A 42 -13.01 -4.11 -16.60
C ASP A 42 -13.06 -2.59 -16.35
N TYR A 43 -12.62 -1.79 -17.32
CA TYR A 43 -12.54 -0.35 -17.17
C TYR A 43 -13.90 0.28 -16.87
N ASP A 44 -13.94 1.05 -15.78
CA ASP A 44 -15.02 1.98 -15.44
C ASP A 44 -14.40 3.34 -15.12
N ALA A 45 -14.87 4.38 -15.81
CA ALA A 45 -14.27 5.71 -15.74
C ALA A 45 -14.34 6.29 -14.31
N SER A 46 -15.49 6.18 -13.65
CA SER A 46 -15.67 6.71 -12.30
C SER A 46 -14.77 6.01 -11.29
N SER A 47 -14.71 4.68 -11.35
CA SER A 47 -13.89 3.87 -10.45
C SER A 47 -12.39 4.07 -10.71
N ASN A 48 -11.95 4.12 -11.97
CA ASN A 48 -10.53 4.31 -12.29
C ASN A 48 -10.06 5.71 -11.87
N TRP A 49 -10.64 6.75 -12.46
CA TRP A 49 -10.21 8.13 -12.25
C TRP A 49 -10.40 8.57 -10.78
N GLY A 50 -11.50 8.14 -10.14
CA GLY A 50 -11.74 8.41 -8.73
C GLY A 50 -10.70 7.76 -7.81
N ASN A 51 -10.33 6.50 -8.02
CA ASN A 51 -9.28 5.84 -7.22
C ASN A 51 -7.91 6.50 -7.43
N TRP A 52 -7.57 6.85 -8.67
CA TRP A 52 -6.29 7.51 -8.98
C TRP A 52 -6.18 8.89 -8.33
N GLN A 53 -7.23 9.72 -8.45
CA GLN A 53 -7.28 11.04 -7.80
C GLN A 53 -7.18 10.91 -6.28
N TYR A 54 -7.90 9.93 -5.71
CA TYR A 54 -7.89 9.66 -4.27
C TYR A 54 -6.49 9.27 -3.76
N VAL A 55 -5.82 8.32 -4.42
CA VAL A 55 -4.48 7.85 -4.00
C VAL A 55 -3.40 8.90 -4.22
N ALA A 56 -3.54 9.74 -5.25
CA ALA A 56 -2.64 10.87 -5.51
C ALA A 56 -2.72 11.96 -4.43
N GLY A 57 -3.70 11.89 -3.52
CA GLY A 57 -3.88 12.89 -2.47
C GLY A 57 -4.43 14.22 -2.98
N VAL A 58 -5.00 14.26 -4.20
CA VAL A 58 -5.64 15.44 -4.79
C VAL A 58 -7.09 15.58 -4.30
N GLY A 59 -7.36 15.21 -3.03
CA GLY A 59 -8.69 15.13 -2.43
C GLY A 59 -8.66 15.22 -0.89
N ASN A 60 -9.84 15.25 -0.26
CA ASN A 60 -10.03 15.63 1.15
C ASN A 60 -9.76 14.51 2.19
N ASP A 61 -9.05 13.43 1.84
CA ASP A 61 -8.81 12.32 2.77
C ASP A 61 -7.47 11.61 2.51
N PRO A 62 -6.43 11.88 3.32
CA PRO A 62 -5.15 11.21 3.17
C PRO A 62 -5.21 9.80 3.77
N ARG A 63 -5.34 8.77 2.92
CA ARG A 63 -5.03 7.40 3.35
C ARG A 63 -3.53 7.26 3.61
N GLY A 64 -3.21 6.66 4.76
CA GLY A 64 -1.85 6.32 5.15
C GLY A 64 -1.18 5.34 4.18
N ASP A 65 0.15 5.32 4.22
CA ASP A 65 0.96 4.46 3.36
C ASP A 65 0.79 3.00 3.75
N ALA A 66 0.00 2.27 2.96
CA ALA A 66 -0.20 0.85 3.13
C ALA A 66 0.84 0.11 2.28
N ARG A 67 1.63 -0.78 2.88
CA ARG A 67 2.82 -1.37 2.25
C ARG A 67 2.47 -2.66 1.52
N ALA A 68 3.27 -3.04 0.53
CA ALA A 68 3.08 -4.30 -0.20
C ALA A 68 3.12 -5.53 0.73
N VAL A 69 4.04 -5.53 1.70
CA VAL A 69 4.19 -6.60 2.71
C VAL A 69 2.93 -6.84 3.56
N ASP A 70 2.12 -5.80 3.79
CA ASP A 70 0.92 -5.95 4.61
C ASP A 70 -0.17 -6.78 3.89
N TYR A 71 -0.07 -6.94 2.56
CA TYR A 71 -1.05 -7.64 1.71
C TYR A 71 -0.46 -8.85 0.99
N ASP A 72 0.86 -8.93 0.87
CA ASP A 72 1.59 -10.07 0.32
C ASP A 72 2.63 -10.56 1.34
N PRO A 73 2.21 -11.11 2.50
CA PRO A 73 3.13 -11.46 3.58
C PRO A 73 4.12 -12.58 3.22
N GLN A 74 3.84 -13.35 2.16
CA GLN A 74 4.70 -14.42 1.65
C GLN A 74 5.46 -14.03 0.37
N GLY A 75 5.13 -12.90 -0.26
CA GLY A 75 5.73 -12.50 -1.53
C GLY A 75 5.22 -13.31 -2.74
N ASP A 76 4.13 -14.08 -2.58
CA ASP A 76 3.61 -14.99 -3.58
C ASP A 76 3.12 -14.25 -4.82
N TYR A 77 2.47 -13.09 -4.62
CA TYR A 77 2.01 -12.27 -5.73
C TYR A 77 3.19 -11.73 -6.54
N VAL A 78 4.24 -11.24 -5.87
CA VAL A 78 5.46 -10.79 -6.57
C VAL A 78 6.13 -11.93 -7.31
N ARG A 79 6.27 -13.11 -6.70
CA ARG A 79 6.85 -14.30 -7.35
C ARG A 79 6.02 -14.79 -8.53
N ALA A 80 4.70 -14.69 -8.46
CA ALA A 80 3.82 -15.05 -9.57
C ALA A 80 4.10 -14.18 -10.81
N TRP A 81 4.27 -12.87 -10.61
CA TRP A 81 4.41 -11.90 -11.70
C TRP A 81 5.83 -11.48 -12.06
N VAL A 82 6.82 -11.82 -11.23
CA VAL A 82 8.25 -11.56 -11.46
C VAL A 82 9.00 -12.90 -11.46
N PRO A 83 9.07 -13.60 -12.62
CA PRO A 83 9.69 -14.92 -12.72
C PRO A 83 11.12 -14.99 -12.18
N GLU A 84 11.89 -13.91 -12.34
CA GLU A 84 13.27 -13.78 -11.88
C GLU A 84 13.40 -13.90 -10.35
N LEU A 85 12.33 -13.56 -9.61
CA LEU A 85 12.29 -13.63 -8.14
C LEU A 85 11.66 -14.91 -7.61
N ARG A 86 11.10 -15.78 -8.46
CA ARG A 86 10.49 -17.06 -8.02
C ARG A 86 11.45 -17.93 -7.25
N ALA A 87 12.71 -17.93 -7.66
CA ALA A 87 13.76 -18.78 -7.11
C ALA A 87 14.49 -18.17 -5.89
N VAL A 88 14.08 -16.99 -5.40
CA VAL A 88 14.57 -16.44 -4.12
C VAL A 88 14.15 -17.39 -3.01
N ARG A 89 15.10 -18.15 -2.44
CA ARG A 89 14.81 -19.17 -1.42
C ARG A 89 14.94 -18.56 -0.03
N GLY A 90 14.29 -19.20 0.94
CA GLY A 90 14.38 -18.84 2.36
C GLY A 90 13.04 -18.49 2.97
N GLU A 91 12.88 -18.85 4.23
CA GLU A 91 11.75 -18.47 5.06
C GLU A 91 12.17 -17.30 5.95
N GLY A 92 11.26 -16.37 6.18
CA GLY A 92 11.47 -15.25 7.10
C GLY A 92 11.77 -13.90 6.44
N PRO A 93 12.04 -12.86 7.27
CA PRO A 93 12.05 -11.47 6.83
C PRO A 93 13.10 -11.16 5.76
N GLU A 94 14.27 -11.80 5.79
CA GLU A 94 15.36 -11.51 4.83
C GLU A 94 15.02 -11.97 3.41
N ALA A 95 14.44 -13.16 3.26
CA ALA A 95 14.00 -13.65 1.96
C ALA A 95 12.88 -12.78 1.37
N LEU A 96 11.91 -12.36 2.21
CA LEU A 96 10.85 -11.42 1.81
C LEU A 96 11.43 -10.06 1.42
N MET A 97 12.41 -9.56 2.15
CA MET A 97 13.13 -8.34 1.79
C MET A 97 13.83 -8.48 0.44
N GLY A 98 14.39 -9.65 0.13
CA GLY A 98 14.94 -9.97 -1.18
C GLY A 98 13.90 -9.96 -2.31
N VAL A 99 12.67 -10.42 -2.03
CA VAL A 99 11.56 -10.39 -3.00
C VAL A 99 11.07 -8.96 -3.25
N PHE A 100 10.86 -8.17 -2.20
CA PHE A 100 10.34 -6.81 -2.36
C PHE A 100 11.42 -5.77 -2.70
N GLN A 101 12.67 -6.02 -2.34
CA GLN A 101 13.81 -5.13 -2.51
C GLN A 101 15.00 -5.92 -3.07
N ALA A 102 14.86 -6.44 -4.30
CA ALA A 102 15.88 -7.24 -4.98
C ALA A 102 17.28 -6.60 -4.99
N TRP A 103 17.37 -5.27 -4.99
CA TRP A 103 18.64 -4.54 -4.89
C TRP A 103 19.45 -4.82 -3.61
N ARG A 104 18.80 -5.31 -2.55
CA ARG A 104 19.41 -5.70 -1.27
C ARG A 104 19.89 -7.15 -1.24
N LEU A 105 19.59 -7.95 -2.26
CA LEU A 105 20.08 -9.32 -2.31
C LEU A 105 21.62 -9.34 -2.30
N PRO A 106 22.25 -10.27 -1.55
CA PRO A 106 23.69 -10.48 -1.61
C PRO A 106 24.16 -10.73 -3.04
N GLY A 107 25.37 -10.31 -3.38
CA GLY A 107 25.90 -10.47 -4.75
C GLY A 107 25.94 -11.92 -5.23
N GLU A 108 26.24 -12.87 -4.34
CA GLU A 108 26.19 -14.30 -4.63
C GLU A 108 24.78 -14.77 -5.04
N GLU A 109 23.76 -14.29 -4.31
CA GLU A 109 22.37 -14.63 -4.58
C GLU A 109 21.88 -13.97 -5.87
N LYS A 110 22.29 -12.73 -6.15
CA LYS A 110 22.04 -12.06 -7.44
C LYS A 110 22.64 -12.85 -8.59
N ARG A 111 23.88 -13.32 -8.48
CA ARG A 111 24.53 -14.16 -9.49
C ARG A 111 23.78 -15.46 -9.72
N ARG A 112 23.44 -16.16 -8.63
CA ARG A 112 22.68 -17.43 -8.68
C ARG A 112 21.34 -17.26 -9.39
N LEU A 113 20.67 -16.12 -9.20
CA LEU A 113 19.37 -15.80 -9.78
C LEU A 113 19.46 -15.14 -11.15
N GLY A 114 20.66 -14.88 -11.69
CA GLY A 114 20.84 -14.14 -12.95
C GLY A 114 20.38 -12.68 -12.86
N LEU A 115 20.35 -12.10 -11.66
CA LEU A 115 19.97 -10.71 -11.40
C LEU A 115 21.17 -9.75 -11.42
N GLU A 116 22.39 -10.27 -11.50
CA GLU A 116 23.60 -9.45 -11.60
C GLU A 116 23.59 -8.65 -12.91
N GLY A 117 23.78 -7.33 -12.80
CA GLY A 117 23.74 -6.43 -13.96
C GLY A 117 22.33 -6.08 -14.46
N VAL A 118 21.26 -6.63 -13.86
CA VAL A 118 19.90 -6.26 -14.20
C VAL A 118 19.61 -4.83 -13.72
N GLU A 119 19.25 -3.95 -14.65
CA GLU A 119 19.15 -2.51 -14.39
C GLU A 119 18.22 -2.18 -13.21
N TRP A 120 17.00 -2.74 -13.18
CA TRP A 120 16.03 -2.46 -12.12
C TRP A 120 16.43 -3.03 -10.75
N VAL A 121 17.37 -3.98 -10.72
CA VAL A 121 17.94 -4.57 -9.50
C VAL A 121 19.14 -3.74 -9.02
N GLU A 122 20.05 -3.35 -9.91
CA GLU A 122 21.25 -2.60 -9.53
C GLU A 122 20.97 -1.10 -9.31
N ARG A 123 20.06 -0.55 -10.11
CA ARG A 123 19.74 0.88 -10.17
C ARG A 123 18.22 1.08 -10.17
N PRO A 124 17.51 0.67 -9.08
CA PRO A 124 16.08 0.94 -8.97
C PRO A 124 15.84 2.46 -9.02
N LEU A 125 14.78 2.87 -9.74
CA LEU A 125 14.41 4.28 -9.91
C LEU A 125 14.26 5.01 -8.57
N VAL A 126 13.67 4.33 -7.58
CA VAL A 126 13.55 4.82 -6.20
C VAL A 126 13.87 3.69 -5.23
N ARG A 127 14.81 3.94 -4.32
CA ARG A 127 15.15 3.01 -3.22
C ARG A 127 14.21 3.24 -2.04
N ILE A 128 13.03 2.64 -2.09
CA ILE A 128 12.07 2.67 -0.98
C ILE A 128 12.63 1.82 0.16
N ARG A 129 12.92 2.44 1.30
CA ARG A 129 13.39 1.73 2.49
C ARG A 129 12.20 1.43 3.39
N PHE A 130 11.82 0.17 3.45
CA PHE A 130 10.90 -0.32 4.47
C PHE A 130 11.43 -1.61 5.08
N ASP A 131 10.95 -1.90 6.28
CA ASP A 131 11.31 -3.09 7.05
C ASP A 131 10.07 -3.99 7.20
N VAL A 132 10.24 -5.28 6.92
CA VAL A 132 9.19 -6.31 6.99
C VAL A 132 8.84 -6.66 8.44
N ASN A 133 9.72 -6.38 9.41
CA ASN A 133 9.54 -6.77 10.82
C ASN A 133 8.69 -5.81 11.66
N ARG A 134 8.26 -4.66 11.12
CA ARG A 134 7.37 -3.76 11.85
C ARG A 134 5.91 -4.16 11.62
N ARG A 135 5.47 -5.21 12.34
CA ARG A 135 4.04 -5.35 12.70
C ARG A 135 3.61 -4.01 13.29
N GLY A 136 2.56 -3.43 12.73
CA GLY A 136 2.03 -2.14 13.14
C GLY A 136 1.83 -2.08 14.65
N GLY A 137 2.69 -1.31 15.32
CA GLY A 137 2.36 -0.75 16.61
C GLY A 137 1.23 0.23 16.37
N GLY A 138 -0.01 -0.22 16.57
CA GLY A 138 -1.17 0.65 16.62
C GLY A 138 -0.84 1.82 17.54
N GLY A 139 -0.87 3.03 17.00
CA GLY A 139 -0.64 4.24 17.78
C GLY A 139 -1.62 4.26 18.94
N LYS A 140 -1.12 4.03 20.15
CA LYS A 140 -1.80 4.46 21.38
C LYS A 140 -1.95 5.97 21.27
N ARG A 141 -3.14 6.43 20.85
CA ARG A 141 -3.56 7.80 21.08
C ARG A 141 -3.64 7.99 22.60
N GLY A 142 -2.63 8.65 23.14
CA GLY A 142 -2.68 9.20 24.48
C GLY A 142 -3.82 10.21 24.56
N GLY A 143 -4.76 9.96 25.48
CA GLY A 143 -5.78 10.89 25.90
C GLY A 143 -5.78 10.93 27.41
N GLY A 144 -4.89 11.76 27.98
CA GLY A 144 -4.97 12.16 29.37
C GLY A 144 -6.23 13.00 29.59
N GLY A 145 -6.98 12.68 30.64
CA GLY A 145 -8.21 13.36 31.00
C GLY A 145 -8.60 13.06 32.44
N THR A 146 -7.83 13.58 33.38
CA THR A 146 -8.21 13.76 34.78
C THR A 146 -9.47 14.61 34.90
N ARG A 147 -10.47 14.13 35.65
CA ARG A 147 -11.53 14.86 36.38
C ARG A 147 -12.42 13.78 37.04
N GLY A 148 -12.30 13.53 38.34
CA GLY A 148 -12.79 14.43 39.39
C GLY A 148 -14.26 14.10 39.69
N ARG A 149 -14.54 12.98 40.38
CA ARG A 149 -15.88 12.65 40.87
C ARG A 149 -16.18 13.48 42.12
N GLY A 150 -16.72 14.68 41.92
CA GLY A 150 -17.43 15.45 42.94
C GLY A 150 -18.93 15.26 42.75
N GLY A 151 -19.55 14.51 43.65
CA GLY A 151 -21.01 14.40 43.70
C GLY A 151 -21.63 15.66 44.31
N THR A 152 -22.74 16.14 43.74
CA THR A 152 -23.82 16.79 44.50
C THR A 152 -25.06 17.02 43.63
N ARG A 153 -26.17 16.51 44.18
CA ARG A 153 -27.54 17.07 44.21
C ARG A 153 -28.33 17.22 42.91
N GLY A 154 -29.41 16.45 42.87
CA GLY A 154 -30.54 16.65 41.97
C GLY A 154 -31.54 17.71 42.42
N ARG A 155 -32.32 18.13 41.44
CA ARG A 155 -33.62 18.84 41.38
C ARG A 155 -33.69 19.35 39.93
N GLY A 156 -34.74 19.25 39.13
CA GLY A 156 -36.15 18.88 39.28
C GLY A 156 -36.87 19.36 38.00
N GLY A 157 -38.05 18.79 37.70
CA GLY A 157 -39.01 19.30 36.69
C GLY A 157 -38.63 19.02 35.23
N GLY A 158 -39.42 18.38 34.39
CA GLY A 158 -40.88 18.41 34.29
C GLY A 158 -41.25 19.04 32.95
N ARG A 159 -41.91 18.25 32.07
CA ARG A 159 -42.74 18.60 30.88
C ARG A 159 -42.76 17.32 30.02
N GLY A 160 -43.84 16.55 29.92
CA GLY A 160 -45.20 16.98 29.64
C GLY A 160 -45.43 16.74 28.15
N GLY A 161 -45.87 15.53 27.79
CA GLY A 161 -46.26 15.19 26.42
C GLY A 161 -47.68 15.63 26.09
N TRP A 162 -48.00 15.71 24.80
CA TRP A 162 -49.33 15.43 24.24
C TRP A 162 -49.15 14.92 22.80
N ARG A 163 -49.73 13.75 22.54
CA ARG A 163 -50.08 13.21 21.22
C ARG A 163 -51.60 13.36 21.06
N ASN A 164 -52.00 13.49 19.79
CA ASN A 164 -53.33 13.70 19.21
C ASN A 164 -53.84 15.14 19.24
#